data_AF-A0A1Q4C6W3-F1
#
_entry.id   AF-A0A1Q4C6W3-F1
#
_cell.length_a   1.000
_cell.length_b   1.000
_cell.length_c   1.000
_cell.angle_alpha   90.00
_cell.angle_beta   90.00
_cell.angle_gamma   90.00
#
_symmetry.space_group_name_H-M   'P 1'
#
loop_
_entity.id
_entity.type
_entity.pdbx_description
1 polymer ?
#
loop_
_entity_poly.entity_id
_entity_poly.type
_entity_poly.pdbx_seq_one_letter_code
_entity_poly.pdbx_strand_id
1 'polypeptide(L)' 'MTVTLLQGIIRGILYGFSRCEPGSDIKIQIRRREETIWRDYAFVSDNPDAVQSTLYAATRSADGVAVRAVDRSGRIVDFR' A
#
# COMPACT_ATOMS: atom_id res chain seq x y z
N MET A 1 18.19 -29.20 -26.81
CA MET A 1 17.08 -28.23 -26.60
C MET A 1 17.04 -27.91 -25.12
N THR A 2 17.63 -26.78 -24.77
CA THR A 2 17.85 -26.24 -23.42
C THR A 2 16.71 -25.23 -23.19
N VAL A 3 15.95 -25.21 -22.09
CA VAL A 3 16.30 -24.68 -20.76
C VAL A 3 15.25 -25.13 -19.74
N THR A 4 15.75 -25.47 -18.56
CA THR A 4 15.09 -25.94 -17.33
C THR A 4 14.56 -24.78 -16.47
N LEU A 5 13.76 -25.13 -15.45
CA LEU A 5 13.54 -24.47 -14.15
C LEU A 5 12.24 -23.66 -13.92
N LEU A 6 11.59 -24.05 -12.80
CA LEU A 6 10.87 -23.22 -11.82
C LEU A 6 9.46 -22.72 -12.19
N GLN A 7 8.48 -23.62 -12.07
CA GLN A 7 7.09 -23.24 -11.71
C GLN A 7 6.81 -23.51 -10.21
N GLY A 8 7.86 -23.50 -9.39
CA GLY A 8 7.83 -23.88 -7.97
C GLY A 8 7.87 -22.72 -6.97
N ILE A 9 7.46 -21.50 -7.34
CA ILE A 9 7.45 -20.33 -6.45
C ILE A 9 6.11 -19.60 -6.54
N ILE A 10 5.02 -20.29 -6.20
CA ILE A 10 3.79 -19.64 -5.72
C ILE A 10 3.47 -20.23 -4.35
N ARG A 11 4.43 -20.12 -3.43
CA ARG A 11 4.23 -20.32 -2.01
C ARG A 11 4.70 -19.06 -1.29
N GLY A 12 3.76 -18.30 -0.74
CA GLY A 12 4.04 -17.51 0.48
C GLY A 12 4.37 -16.03 0.35
N ILE A 13 3.74 -15.27 -0.56
CA ILE A 13 3.70 -13.80 -0.53
C ILE A 13 2.23 -13.45 -0.77
N LEU A 14 1.45 -12.80 0.09
CA LEU A 14 1.70 -12.08 1.33
C LEU A 14 0.31 -11.93 1.96
N TYR A 15 0.24 -12.12 3.27
CA TYR A 15 -0.89 -11.89 4.16
C TYR A 15 -1.95 -10.88 3.68
N GLY A 16 -3.20 -11.33 3.64
CA GLY A 16 -4.36 -10.45 3.82
C GLY A 16 -4.57 -9.38 2.77
N PHE A 17 -4.83 -9.77 1.51
CA PHE A 17 -5.80 -9.00 0.73
C PHE A 17 -7.18 -9.26 1.35
N SER A 18 -7.45 -8.64 2.51
CA SER A 18 -8.82 -8.42 2.95
C SER A 18 -9.53 -7.84 1.74
N ARG A 19 -10.65 -8.45 1.34
CA ARG A 19 -11.56 -7.85 0.35
C ARG A 19 -11.87 -6.44 0.84
N CYS A 20 -11.17 -5.45 0.32
CA CYS A 20 -11.51 -4.04 0.45
C CYS A 20 -12.92 -3.90 -0.12
N GLU A 21 -13.89 -3.69 0.76
CA GLU A 21 -15.26 -3.44 0.33
C GLU A 21 -15.30 -2.04 -0.28
N PRO A 22 -15.70 -1.89 -1.55
CA PRO A 22 -15.76 -0.60 -2.22
C PRO A 22 -16.77 0.30 -1.51
N GLY A 23 -16.31 1.07 -0.53
CA GLY A 23 -17.17 1.86 0.35
C GLY A 23 -16.52 2.32 1.66
N SER A 24 -15.55 1.57 2.20
CA SER A 24 -14.94 1.81 3.52
C SER A 24 -13.40 1.79 3.54
N ASP A 25 -12.76 1.93 2.37
CA ASP A 25 -11.31 1.79 2.28
C ASP A 25 -10.57 3.14 2.30
N ILE A 26 -9.46 3.16 3.03
CA ILE A 26 -8.47 4.24 3.06
C ILE A 26 -7.40 3.95 2.00
N LYS A 27 -7.10 4.96 1.19
CA LYS A 27 -6.05 4.91 0.17
C LYS A 27 -4.74 5.34 0.80
N ILE A 28 -3.75 4.47 0.78
CA ILE A 28 -2.38 4.83 1.09
C ILE A 28 -1.74 5.32 -0.19
N GLN A 29 -1.38 6.60 -0.19
CA GLN A 29 -0.72 7.23 -1.32
C GLN A 29 0.74 7.53 -1.00
N ILE A 30 1.58 7.32 -2.00
CA ILE A 30 3.00 7.64 -1.94
C ILE A 30 3.36 8.67 -3.00
N ARG A 31 4.35 9.49 -2.69
CA ARG A 31 4.95 10.43 -3.63
C ARG A 31 6.45 10.48 -3.40
N ARG A 32 7.23 10.19 -4.43
CA ARG A 32 8.69 10.37 -4.36
C ARG A 32 9.06 11.85 -4.41
N ARG A 33 10.24 12.20 -3.91
CA ARG A 33 10.74 13.58 -3.86
C ARG A 33 10.70 14.32 -5.21
N GLU A 34 10.95 13.59 -6.30
CA GLU A 34 10.98 14.14 -7.66
C GLU A 34 9.61 14.07 -8.36
N GLU A 35 8.60 13.44 -7.73
CA GLU A 35 7.27 13.30 -8.30
C GLU A 35 6.34 14.41 -7.83
N THR A 36 5.61 15.00 -8.77
CA THR A 36 4.58 16.01 -8.50
C THR A 36 3.22 15.38 -8.19
N ILE A 37 3.03 14.11 -8.54
CA ILE A 37 1.74 13.40 -8.49
C ILE A 37 1.79 12.35 -7.38
N TRP A 38 0.70 12.24 -6.63
CA TRP A 38 0.50 11.16 -5.65
C TRP A 38 0.02 9.90 -6.35
N ARG A 39 0.63 8.76 -6.04
CA ARG A 39 0.27 7.44 -6.58
C ARG A 39 -0.35 6.58 -5.50
N ASP A 40 -1.36 5.82 -5.87
CA ASP A 40 -1.96 4.83 -4.97
C ASP A 40 -0.99 3.66 -4.79
N TYR A 41 -0.65 3.37 -3.54
CA TYR A 41 0.22 2.26 -3.16
C TYR A 41 -0.58 1.05 -2.69
N ALA A 42 -1.54 1.28 -1.80
CA ALA A 42 -2.38 0.24 -1.24
C ALA A 42 -3.75 0.80 -0.84
N PHE A 43 -4.73 -0.09 -0.79
CA PHE A 43 -6.04 0.15 -0.20
C PHE A 43 -6.14 -0.71 1.04
N VAL A 44 -6.54 -0.11 2.14
CA VAL A 44 -6.70 -0.78 3.42
C VAL A 44 -8.06 -0.43 3.98
N SER A 45 -8.68 -1.35 4.71
CA SER A 45 -9.90 -1.04 5.45
C SER A 45 -9.66 0.12 6.41
N ASP A 46 -10.72 0.89 6.73
CA ASP A 46 -10.72 1.96 7.73
C ASP A 46 -10.50 1.42 9.15
N ASN A 47 -9.28 0.95 9.39
CA ASN A 47 -8.77 0.42 10.63
C ASN A 47 -7.41 1.11 10.90
N PRO A 48 -7.27 1.86 12.01
CA PRO A 48 -6.06 2.60 12.32
C PRO A 48 -4.80 1.72 12.35
N ASP A 49 -4.88 0.49 12.88
CA ASP A 49 -3.73 -0.43 12.95
C ASP A 49 -3.28 -0.87 11.55
N ALA A 50 -4.23 -1.18 10.66
CA ALA A 50 -3.94 -1.59 9.29
C ALA A 50 -3.35 -0.42 8.48
N VAL A 51 -3.91 0.78 8.66
CA VAL A 51 -3.41 2.02 8.04
C VAL A 51 -2.00 2.32 8.51
N GLN A 52 -1.74 2.31 9.82
CA GLN A 52 -0.44 2.63 10.38
C GLN A 52 0.64 1.62 9.96
N SER A 53 0.33 0.32 10.01
CA SER A 53 1.22 -0.73 9.52
C SER A 53 1.57 -0.54 8.03
N THR A 54 0.59 -0.18 7.21
CA THR A 54 0.78 0.02 5.77
C THR A 54 1.52 1.33 5.46
N LEU A 55 1.26 2.41 6.19
CA LEU A 55 2.03 3.66 6.11
C LEU A 55 3.50 3.43 6.45
N TYR A 56 3.76 2.64 7.49
CA TYR A 56 5.12 2.28 7.89
C TYR A 56 5.84 1.47 6.79
N ALA A 57 5.16 0.47 6.22
CA ALA A 57 5.68 -0.32 5.10
C ALA A 57 5.93 0.55 3.85
N ALA A 58 5.00 1.45 3.52
CA ALA A 58 5.10 2.37 2.39
C ALA A 58 6.28 3.35 2.55
N THR A 59 6.49 3.88 3.76
CA THR A 59 7.61 4.80 4.05
C THR A 59 8.96 4.10 3.90
N ARG A 60 9.03 2.81 4.23
CA ARG A 60 10.25 2.00 4.04
C ARG A 60 10.46 1.50 2.62
N SER A 61 9.50 1.65 1.72
CA SER A 61 9.58 1.11 0.35
C SER A 61 10.62 1.84 -0.52
N ALA A 62 10.91 3.11 -0.24
CA ALA A 62 12.01 3.85 -0.87
C ALA A 62 12.43 5.05 -0.02
N ASP A 63 13.68 5.47 -0.19
CA ASP A 63 14.24 6.65 0.48
C ASP A 63 13.59 7.94 -0.03
N GLY A 64 13.26 8.86 0.87
CA GLY A 64 12.67 10.16 0.51
C GLY A 64 11.25 10.12 -0.04
N VAL A 65 10.48 9.06 0.27
CA VAL A 65 9.06 8.96 -0.11
C VAL A 65 8.19 9.64 0.93
N ALA A 66 7.33 10.55 0.49
CA ALA A 66 6.24 11.06 1.30
C ALA A 66 5.06 10.09 1.23
N VAL A 67 4.48 9.76 2.37
CA VAL A 67 3.30 8.90 2.47
C VAL A 67 2.14 9.68 3.07
N ARG A 68 0.91 9.35 2.66
CA ARG A 68 -0.30 9.85 3.30
C ARG A 68 -1.43 8.84 3.18
N ALA A 69 -2.29 8.80 4.19
CA ALA A 69 -3.56 8.09 4.13
C ALA A 69 -4.67 9.06 3.69
N VAL A 70 -5.53 8.63 2.78
CA VAL A 70 -6.61 9.44 2.22
C VAL A 70 -7.91 8.67 2.30
N ASP A 71 -8.96 9.24 2.89
CA ASP A 71 -10.28 8.62 2.90
C ASP A 71 -10.94 8.68 1.50
N ARG A 72 -12.11 8.04 1.37
CA ARG A 72 -12.92 8.06 0.15
C ARG A 72 -13.34 9.46 -0.31
N SER A 73 -13.44 10.42 0.62
CA SER A 73 -13.79 11.82 0.38
C SER A 73 -12.59 12.65 -0.09
N GLY A 74 -11.41 12.04 -0.21
CA GLY A 74 -10.17 12.73 -0.59
C GLY A 74 -9.51 13.47 0.58
N ARG A 75 -9.94 13.22 1.81
CA ARG A 75 -9.38 13.90 3.01
C ARG A 75 -8.19 13.13 3.53
N ILE A 76 -7.14 13.86 3.92
CA ILE A 76 -5.99 13.25 4.59
C ILE A 76 -6.44 12.80 5.98
N VAL A 77 -6.20 11.53 6.28
CA VAL A 77 -6.51 10.94 7.57
C VAL A 77 -5.19 10.82 8.35
N ASP A 78 -5.07 11.58 9.43
CA ASP A 78 -3.95 11.52 10.37
C ASP A 78 -4.38 10.66 11.55
N PHE A 79 -3.84 9.45 11.65
CA PHE A 79 -4.02 8.57 12.80
C PHE A 79 -2.82 8.80 13.72
N ARG A 80 -2.89 9.86 14.53
CA ARG A 80 -1.83 10.30 15.44
C ARG A 80 -2.10 9.91 16.88
#